data_AF-A0A9P1HH09-F1
#
_entry.id   AF-A0A9P1HH09-F1
#
_cell.length_a   1.000
_cell.length_b   1.000
_cell.length_c   1.000
_cell.angle_alpha   90.00
_cell.angle_beta   90.00
_cell.angle_gamma   90.00
#
_symmetry.space_group_name_H-M   'P 1'
#
loop_
_entity.id
_entity.type
_entity.pdbx_description
1 polymer ?
#
loop_
_entity_poly.entity_id
_entity_poly.type
_entity_poly.pdbx_seq_one_letter_code
_entity_poly.pdbx_strand_id
1 'polypeptide(L)'
;MAMAARGRGTKLPPEVNRILYIKNLPYKITSEEMYDIFGKFGAVRQIRVGNTPETRGTAFVVYEDIFDAKAACEHLSGFNVSNRYLVVLYYQATKAWRRMDTEKAKEKLEEVKERYGIGGDIAKEKERMAMTPTPRR
;
A
#
# COMPACT_ATOMS: atom_id res chain seq x y z
N MET A 1 31.92 -9.17 26.65
CA MET A 1 30.66 -8.70 27.26
C MET A 1 30.47 -7.23 26.93
N ALA A 2 29.59 -6.91 25.98
CA ALA A 2 29.01 -5.57 25.81
C ALA A 2 27.91 -5.67 24.75
N MET A 3 26.63 -5.66 25.15
CA MET A 3 25.56 -5.25 24.26
C MET A 3 24.67 -4.30 25.05
N ALA A 4 24.72 -3.04 24.61
CA ALA A 4 24.09 -1.90 25.24
C ALA A 4 22.58 -2.12 25.37
N ALA A 5 22.07 -1.95 26.59
CA ALA A 5 20.65 -1.76 26.84
C ALA A 5 20.19 -0.49 26.09
N ARG A 6 19.58 -0.67 24.92
CA ARG A 6 18.99 0.43 24.15
C ARG A 6 17.72 0.90 24.87
N GLY A 7 17.64 2.22 25.03
CA GLY A 7 16.76 2.91 25.94
C GLY A 7 15.28 2.63 25.71
N ARG A 8 14.59 2.36 26.81
CA ARG A 8 13.14 2.54 26.94
C ARG A 8 12.83 4.04 26.76
N GLY A 9 12.06 4.42 25.74
CA GLY A 9 11.24 5.64 25.86
C GLY A 9 11.07 6.61 24.68
N THR A 10 11.66 6.42 23.49
CA THR A 10 11.30 7.29 22.35
C THR A 10 10.08 6.71 21.62
N LYS A 11 8.89 7.27 21.90
CA LYS A 11 7.67 6.96 21.15
C LYS A 11 7.90 7.34 19.68
N LEU A 12 7.98 6.33 18.81
CA LEU A 12 8.03 6.53 17.37
C LEU A 12 6.67 7.03 16.86
N PRO A 13 6.64 7.78 15.74
CA PRO A 13 5.40 8.24 15.13
C PRO A 13 4.42 7.07 14.91
N PRO A 14 3.10 7.29 15.03
CA PRO A 14 2.11 6.22 14.87
C PRO A 14 2.10 5.59 13.47
N GLU A 15 2.78 6.22 12.50
CA GLU A 15 2.95 5.72 11.14
C GLU A 15 4.07 4.67 11.03
N VAL A 16 4.99 4.61 11.99
CA VAL A 16 6.10 3.64 12.00
C VAL A 16 5.57 2.30 12.49
N ASN A 17 5.86 1.25 11.73
CA ASN A 17 5.42 -0.10 12.03
C ASN A 17 6.62 -1.07 11.95
N ARG A 18 6.56 -2.15 12.74
CA ARG A 18 7.53 -3.26 12.68
C ARG A 18 7.47 -4.03 11.36
N ILE A 19 6.34 -3.91 10.67
CA ILE A 19 6.10 -4.55 9.38
C ILE A 19 6.42 -3.54 8.28
N LEU A 20 7.33 -3.92 7.39
CA LEU A 20 7.68 -3.18 6.19
C LEU A 20 7.06 -3.85 4.97
N TYR A 21 6.55 -3.00 4.06
CA TYR A 21 6.05 -3.38 2.76
C TYR A 21 7.08 -2.98 1.69
N ILE A 22 7.57 -3.97 0.96
CA ILE A 22 8.57 -3.78 -0.07
C ILE A 22 7.91 -3.92 -1.43
N LYS A 23 8.19 -2.97 -2.32
CA LYS A 23 7.77 -2.98 -3.72
C LYS A 23 8.99 -2.95 -4.64
N ASN A 24 8.76 -3.30 -5.90
CA ASN A 24 9.76 -3.30 -6.96
C ASN A 24 10.87 -4.35 -6.76
N LEU A 25 10.58 -5.44 -6.04
CA LEU A 25 11.53 -6.54 -5.85
C LEU A 25 11.78 -7.28 -7.18
N PRO A 26 13.03 -7.66 -7.47
CA PRO A 26 13.33 -8.55 -8.59
C PRO A 26 12.61 -9.89 -8.44
N TYR A 27 12.07 -10.41 -9.54
CA TYR A 27 11.29 -11.66 -9.53
C TYR A 27 12.13 -12.90 -9.25
N LYS A 28 13.45 -12.80 -9.36
CA LYS A 28 14.40 -13.90 -9.15
C LYS A 28 15.02 -13.90 -7.76
N ILE A 29 14.62 -12.98 -6.88
CA ILE A 29 15.24 -12.87 -5.55
C ILE A 29 14.93 -14.09 -4.69
N THR A 30 15.94 -14.61 -4.01
CA THR A 30 15.77 -15.74 -3.10
C THR A 30 15.42 -15.25 -1.69
N SER A 31 14.84 -16.15 -0.89
CA SER A 31 14.60 -15.87 0.54
C SER A 31 15.90 -15.59 1.30
N GLU A 32 17.00 -16.24 0.91
CA GLU A 32 18.32 -16.09 1.56
C GLU A 32 18.85 -14.67 1.33
N GLU A 33 18.82 -14.17 0.10
CA GLU A 33 19.20 -12.78 -0.21
C GLU A 33 18.36 -11.76 0.57
N MET A 34 17.07 -12.05 0.76
CA MET A 34 16.20 -11.21 1.59
C MET A 34 16.67 -11.20 3.05
N TYR A 35 17.01 -12.35 3.63
CA TYR A 35 17.54 -12.40 4.99
C TYR A 35 18.90 -11.70 5.09
N ASP A 36 19.77 -11.79 4.08
CA ASP A 36 21.06 -11.10 4.08
C ASP A 36 20.94 -9.58 3.98
N ILE A 37 19.99 -9.07 3.19
CA ILE A 37 19.77 -7.62 3.04
C ILE A 37 19.08 -7.06 4.28
N PHE A 38 17.97 -7.66 4.69
CA PHE A 38 17.13 -7.14 5.79
C PHE A 38 17.70 -7.49 7.17
N GLY A 39 18.42 -8.61 7.30
CA GLY A 39 19.04 -9.05 8.56
C GLY A 39 20.23 -8.19 9.03
N LYS A 40 20.83 -7.38 8.14
CA LYS A 40 21.90 -6.43 8.52
C LYS A 40 21.45 -5.35 9.49
N PHE A 41 20.16 -5.04 9.51
CA PHE A 41 19.60 -3.96 10.34
C PHE A 41 19.08 -4.47 11.69
N GLY A 42 18.67 -5.73 11.76
CA GLY A 42 18.09 -6.30 12.97
C GLY A 42 17.50 -7.69 12.77
N ALA A 43 16.96 -8.25 13.85
CA ALA A 43 16.37 -9.58 13.84
C ALA A 43 15.04 -9.58 13.05
N VAL A 44 15.02 -10.34 11.96
CA VAL A 44 13.83 -10.53 11.14
C VAL A 44 13.01 -11.69 11.69
N ARG A 45 11.76 -11.42 12.07
CA ARG A 45 10.81 -12.40 12.57
C ARG A 45 10.25 -13.27 11.45
N GLN A 46 9.84 -12.64 10.35
CA GLN A 46 9.22 -13.33 9.23
C GLN A 46 9.34 -12.52 7.95
N ILE A 47 9.59 -13.22 6.84
CA ILE A 47 9.52 -12.67 5.48
C ILE A 47 8.40 -13.39 4.73
N ARG A 48 7.51 -12.64 4.07
CA ARG A 48 6.47 -13.16 3.17
C ARG A 48 6.61 -12.52 1.80
N VAL A 49 6.91 -13.33 0.80
CA VAL A 49 7.03 -12.87 -0.60
C VAL A 49 5.70 -13.13 -1.33
N GLY A 50 5.23 -12.14 -2.08
CA GLY A 50 4.04 -12.28 -2.92
C GLY A 50 4.32 -13.19 -4.13
N ASN A 51 3.57 -14.29 -4.23
CA ASN A 51 3.72 -15.28 -5.31
C ASN A 51 2.58 -15.23 -6.33
N THR A 52 1.55 -14.41 -6.13
CA THR A 52 0.46 -14.26 -7.10
C THR A 52 0.87 -13.31 -8.22
N PRO A 53 0.31 -13.41 -9.45
CA PRO A 53 0.61 -12.48 -10.54
C PRO A 53 0.38 -11.01 -10.15
N GLU A 54 -0.63 -10.71 -9.32
CA GLU A 54 -0.85 -9.34 -8.82
C GLU A 54 0.12 -8.89 -7.72
N THR A 55 0.71 -9.83 -6.96
CA THR A 55 1.60 -9.52 -5.82
C THR A 55 3.07 -9.80 -6.10
N ARG A 56 3.40 -10.30 -7.30
CA ARG A 56 4.77 -10.62 -7.69
C ARG A 56 5.65 -9.38 -7.63
N GLY A 57 6.82 -9.50 -7.02
CA GLY A 57 7.72 -8.36 -6.80
C GLY A 57 7.31 -7.45 -5.64
N THR A 58 6.45 -7.95 -4.75
CA THR A 58 6.16 -7.34 -3.45
C THR A 58 6.47 -8.32 -2.32
N ALA A 59 6.86 -7.80 -1.16
CA ALA A 59 7.10 -8.61 0.02
C ALA A 59 6.73 -7.86 1.30
N PHE A 60 6.47 -8.62 2.35
CA PHE A 60 6.30 -8.13 3.71
C PHE A 60 7.43 -8.67 4.57
N VAL A 61 8.15 -7.78 5.26
CA VAL A 61 9.20 -8.13 6.21
C VAL A 61 8.75 -7.67 7.58
N VAL A 62 8.80 -8.58 8.55
CA VAL A 62 8.43 -8.33 9.94
C VAL A 62 9.70 -8.37 10.77
N TYR A 63 10.04 -7.26 11.41
CA TYR A 63 11.12 -7.21 12.39
C TYR A 63 10.62 -7.51 13.80
N GLU A 64 11.51 -7.97 14.67
CA GLU A 64 11.21 -8.11 16.10
C GLU A 64 11.08 -6.73 16.77
N ASP A 65 12.01 -5.82 16.44
CA ASP A 65 12.08 -4.47 16.98
C ASP A 65 11.61 -3.40 15.97
N ILE A 66 11.00 -2.33 16.49
CA ILE A 66 10.45 -1.23 15.69
C ILE A 66 11.53 -0.23 15.25
N PHE A 67 12.59 -0.05 16.04
CA PHE A 67 13.72 0.81 15.70
C PHE A 67 14.55 0.20 14.57
N ASP A 68 14.71 -1.12 14.57
CA ASP A 68 15.39 -1.86 13.48
C ASP A 68 14.60 -1.72 12.17
N ALA A 69 13.27 -1.82 12.22
CA ALA A 69 12.40 -1.60 11.06
C ALA A 69 12.52 -0.16 10.53
N LYS A 70 12.62 0.84 11.42
CA LYS A 70 12.85 2.24 11.03
C LYS A 70 14.18 2.40 10.29
N ALA A 71 15.26 1.88 10.87
CA ALA A 71 16.59 1.96 10.28
C ALA A 71 16.63 1.29 8.91
N ALA A 72 16.04 0.09 8.79
CA ALA A 72 15.92 -0.62 7.52
C ALA A 72 15.12 0.19 6.48
N CYS A 73 14.01 0.81 6.87
CA CYS A 73 13.19 1.62 5.96
C CYS A 73 13.95 2.82 5.39
N GLU A 74 14.73 3.52 6.23
CA GLU A 74 15.48 4.70 5.80
C GLU A 74 16.67 4.35 4.89
N HIS A 75 17.35 3.24 5.15
CA HIS A 75 18.58 2.88 4.43
C HIS A 75 18.34 1.98 3.21
N LEU A 76 17.29 1.16 3.22
CA LEU A 76 16.97 0.24 2.11
C LEU A 76 16.03 0.87 1.07
N SER A 77 15.42 2.02 1.38
CA SER A 77 14.66 2.77 0.38
C SER A 77 15.60 3.31 -0.70
N GLY A 78 15.37 2.92 -1.95
CA GLY A 78 16.27 3.25 -3.06
C GLY A 78 17.50 2.36 -3.14
N PHE A 79 17.57 1.24 -2.42
CA PHE A 79 18.67 0.29 -2.57
C PHE A 79 18.57 -0.45 -3.91
N ASN A 80 19.66 -0.51 -4.67
CA ASN A 80 19.68 -1.18 -5.97
C ASN A 80 19.94 -2.68 -5.80
N VAL A 81 18.96 -3.51 -6.17
CA VAL A 81 19.08 -4.96 -6.26
C VAL A 81 18.79 -5.41 -7.68
N SER A 82 19.79 -6.00 -8.34
CA SER A 82 19.67 -6.52 -9.71
C SER A 82 19.16 -5.48 -10.72
N ASN A 83 19.71 -4.25 -10.70
CA ASN A 83 19.28 -3.11 -11.50
C ASN A 83 17.84 -2.63 -11.23
N ARG A 84 17.31 -2.90 -10.04
CA ARG A 84 16.01 -2.38 -9.60
C ARG A 84 16.15 -1.72 -8.23
N TYR A 85 15.65 -0.50 -8.14
CA TYR A 85 15.62 0.26 -6.89
C TYR A 85 14.45 -0.18 -6.03
N LEU A 86 14.73 -0.71 -4.86
CA LEU A 86 13.71 -1.15 -3.92
C LEU A 86 12.95 0.05 -3.36
N VAL A 87 11.64 -0.14 -3.17
CA VAL A 87 10.80 0.85 -2.49
C VAL A 87 10.31 0.22 -1.19
N VAL A 88 10.76 0.76 -0.06
CA VAL A 88 10.42 0.25 1.27
C VAL A 88 9.48 1.25 1.94
N LEU A 89 8.33 0.76 2.41
CA LEU A 89 7.27 1.55 3.02
C LEU A 89 6.84 0.91 4.33
N TYR A 90 6.37 1.71 5.29
CA TYR A 90 5.72 1.16 6.47
C TYR A 90 4.38 0.51 6.11
N TYR A 91 4.09 -0.63 6.74
CA TYR A 91 2.80 -1.28 6.58
C TYR A 91 1.69 -0.46 7.26
N GLN A 92 0.78 0.06 6.45
CA GLN A 92 -0.43 0.74 6.91
C GLN A 92 -1.62 -0.21 6.84
N ALA A 93 -2.01 -0.79 7.98
CA ALA A 93 -3.18 -1.67 8.09
C ALA A 93 -4.43 -1.02 7.49
N THR A 94 -4.69 0.25 7.79
CA THR A 94 -5.86 0.99 7.31
C THR A 94 -5.93 1.14 5.79
N LYS A 95 -4.79 1.14 5.08
CA LYS A 95 -4.77 1.16 3.60
C LYS A 95 -4.76 -0.24 2.98
N ALA A 96 -4.24 -1.24 3.69
CA ALA A 96 -4.26 -2.63 3.23
C ALA A 96 -5.70 -3.15 3.07
N TRP A 97 -6.59 -2.83 4.02
CA TRP A 97 -8.01 -3.18 3.95
C TRP A 97 -8.80 -2.31 2.97
N ARG A 98 -8.37 -1.07 2.71
CA ARG A 98 -9.05 -0.17 1.76
C ARG A 98 -9.14 -0.73 0.36
N ARG A 99 -8.20 -1.54 -0.13
CA ARG A 99 -8.33 -2.18 -1.46
C ARG A 99 -9.49 -3.18 -1.50
N MET A 100 -9.67 -3.96 -0.43
CA MET A 100 -10.81 -4.87 -0.32
C MET A 100 -12.13 -4.12 -0.09
N ASP A 101 -12.07 -3.02 0.66
CA ASP A 101 -13.23 -2.18 0.95
C ASP A 101 -13.66 -1.36 -0.27
N THR A 102 -12.72 -0.87 -1.10
CA THR A 102 -13.03 -0.09 -2.31
C THR A 102 -13.66 -0.92 -3.43
N GLU A 103 -13.28 -2.19 -3.58
CA GLU A 103 -13.90 -3.08 -4.56
C GLU A 103 -15.32 -3.46 -4.11
N LYS A 104 -15.52 -3.80 -2.82
CA LYS A 104 -16.87 -4.02 -2.26
C LYS A 104 -17.74 -2.75 -2.23
N ALA A 105 -17.13 -1.59 -2.01
CA ALA A 105 -17.81 -0.31 -2.04
C ALA A 105 -18.19 0.11 -3.46
N LYS A 106 -17.38 -0.23 -4.47
CA LYS A 106 -17.73 -0.06 -5.89
C LYS A 106 -18.92 -0.92 -6.27
N GLU A 107 -18.90 -2.20 -5.92
CA GLU A 107 -19.97 -3.14 -6.26
C GLU A 107 -21.30 -2.72 -5.61
N LYS A 108 -21.28 -2.33 -4.32
CA LYS A 108 -22.46 -1.75 -3.66
C LYS A 108 -22.93 -0.45 -4.28
N LEU A 109 -22.01 0.39 -4.75
CA LEU A 109 -22.36 1.66 -5.38
C LEU A 109 -22.96 1.45 -6.78
N GLU A 110 -22.47 0.47 -7.53
CA GLU A 110 -23.06 0.06 -8.83
C GLU A 110 -24.44 -0.55 -8.62
N GLU A 111 -24.61 -1.44 -7.65
CA GLU A 111 -25.92 -2.03 -7.32
C GLU A 111 -26.93 -0.96 -6.87
N VAL A 112 -26.51 0.01 -6.05
CA VAL A 112 -27.39 1.12 -5.62
C VAL A 112 -27.70 2.05 -6.79
N LYS A 113 -26.75 2.30 -7.70
CA LYS A 113 -27.00 3.10 -8.92
C LYS A 113 -27.96 2.40 -9.88
N GLU A 114 -27.89 1.08 -10.02
CA GLU A 114 -28.84 0.28 -10.80
C GLU A 114 -30.22 0.26 -10.15
N ARG A 115 -30.26 0.04 -8.82
CA ARG A 115 -31.51 -0.04 -8.05
C ARG A 115 -32.30 1.27 -8.05
N TYR A 116 -31.62 2.41 -8.08
CA TYR A 116 -32.26 3.74 -8.07
C TYR A 116 -32.24 4.45 -9.43
N GLY A 117 -31.69 3.84 -10.49
CA GLY A 117 -31.73 4.38 -11.85
C GLY A 117 -31.07 5.76 -12.04
N ILE A 118 -30.12 6.16 -11.19
CA ILE A 118 -29.56 7.53 -11.15
C ILE A 118 -28.44 7.73 -12.21
N GLY A 119 -28.60 7.16 -13.41
CA GLY A 119 -27.62 7.21 -14.49
C GLY A 119 -28.03 8.00 -15.73
N GLY A 120 -29.29 8.43 -15.85
CA GLY A 120 -29.87 8.78 -17.16
C GLY A 120 -30.09 10.26 -17.47
N ASP A 121 -30.54 11.09 -16.52
CA ASP A 121 -31.48 12.15 -16.94
C ASP A 121 -31.06 13.61 -16.67
N ILE A 122 -29.83 13.87 -16.22
CA ILE A 122 -29.39 15.27 -16.03
C ILE A 122 -29.09 15.95 -17.39
N ALA A 123 -28.77 15.18 -18.44
CA ALA A 123 -28.48 15.72 -19.77
C ALA A 123 -29.73 15.98 -20.62
N LYS A 124 -30.78 15.13 -20.52
CA LYS A 124 -32.01 15.28 -21.31
C LYS A 124 -32.92 16.42 -20.84
N GLU A 125 -32.90 16.75 -19.55
CA GLU A 125 -33.72 17.84 -19.01
C GLU A 125 -33.20 19.22 -19.43
N LYS A 126 -31.87 19.38 -19.57
CA LYS A 126 -31.24 20.61 -20.10
C LYS A 126 -31.57 20.88 -21.57
N GLU A 127 -31.74 19.83 -22.38
CA GLU A 127 -32.05 19.96 -23.81
C GLU A 127 -33.54 20.27 -24.04
N ARG A 128 -34.44 19.73 -23.20
CA ARG A 128 -35.88 20.06 -23.20
C ARG A 128 -36.18 21.48 -22.71
N MET A 129 -35.43 22.00 -21.74
CA MET A 129 -35.59 23.37 -21.24
C MET A 129 -35.03 24.45 -22.19
N ALA A 130 -34.13 24.10 -23.12
CA ALA A 130 -33.55 25.05 -24.07
C ALA A 130 -34.39 25.27 -25.35
N MET A 131 -35.50 24.54 -25.52
CA MET A 131 -36.28 24.50 -26.76
C MET A 131 -37.72 25.00 -26.58
N THR A 132 -37.94 26.08 -25.81
CA THR A 132 -39.18 26.86 -25.93
C THR A 132 -38.96 28.00 -26.93
N PRO A 133 -39.69 28.05 -28.07
CA PRO A 133 -39.57 29.15 -29.00
C PRO A 133 -40.15 30.42 -28.37
N THR A 134 -39.33 31.46 -28.27
CA THR A 134 -39.79 32.82 -27.94
C THR A 134 -40.82 33.26 -28.99
N PRO A 135 -42.06 33.63 -28.62
CA PRO A 135 -43.00 34.17 -29.59
C PRO A 135 -42.49 35.54 -30.05
N ARG A 136 -42.18 35.67 -31.34
CA ARG A 136 -42.01 37.00 -31.96
C ARG A 136 -43.40 37.54 -32.27
N ARG A 137 -43.66 38.71 -31.65
CA ARG A 137 -44.70 39.73 -31.90
C ARG A 137 -45.68 39.50 -33.04
#